data_AF-W1J3Y9-F1
#
_entry.id   AF-W1J3Y9-F1
#
_cell.length_a   1.000
_cell.length_b   1.000
_cell.length_c   1.000
_cell.angle_alpha   90.00
_cell.angle_beta   90.00
_cell.angle_gamma   90.00
#
_symmetry.space_group_name_H-M   'P 1'
#
loop_
_entity.id
_entity.type
_entity.pdbx_description
1 polymer ?
#
loop_
_entity_poly.entity_id
_entity_poly.type
_entity_poly.pdbx_seq_one_letter_code
_entity_poly.pdbx_strand_id
1 'polypeptide(L)'
;MRNYLKLITPQHRTALKFVNHIDLITRSLSDNAQQASQLNDAFSLDKAIGVQLDAVGEWIGLSRYVKTPIVDVYFSLDISGLGFDEGSWKRRFDSGSGFTELDDETYRTLLRVKIEANHWNGSSDMLERIYQRILPDSQTSIFFVDNQNMTMDVFMTGGTIPEVIKAVIRQGYLNIKPEAVRVNNYINSIDSELFGFDIHNHYVAGFDTGGWAVKL
;
A
#
# COMPACT_ATOMS: atom_id res chain seq x y z
N MET A 1 -27.59 -12.62 17.88
CA MET A 1 -29.03 -12.58 17.54
C MET A 1 -29.84 -13.49 18.47
N ARG A 2 -31.10 -13.18 18.78
CA ARG A 2 -31.91 -14.01 19.68
C ARG A 2 -32.33 -15.30 18.97
N ASN A 3 -31.98 -16.44 19.55
CA ASN A 3 -32.48 -17.73 19.12
C ASN A 3 -33.99 -17.83 19.43
N TYR A 4 -34.83 -17.70 18.41
CA TYR A 4 -36.30 -17.69 18.53
C TYR A 4 -36.87 -19.01 19.06
N LEU A 5 -36.13 -20.13 18.93
CA LEU A 5 -36.52 -21.42 19.51
C LEU A 5 -36.55 -21.38 21.05
N LYS A 6 -35.80 -20.47 21.68
CA LYS A 6 -35.85 -20.27 23.14
C LYS A 6 -37.18 -19.72 23.62
N LEU A 7 -37.96 -19.10 22.74
CA LEU A 7 -39.29 -18.55 23.04
C LEU A 7 -40.40 -19.61 22.94
N ILE A 8 -40.09 -20.83 22.51
CA ILE A 8 -41.05 -21.94 22.47
C ILE A 8 -41.42 -22.32 23.91
N THR A 9 -42.71 -22.29 24.21
CA THR A 9 -43.25 -22.68 25.51
C THR A 9 -42.91 -24.13 25.85
N PRO A 10 -42.65 -24.48 27.12
CA PRO A 10 -42.24 -25.83 27.51
C PRO A 10 -43.15 -26.95 26.98
N GLN A 11 -44.45 -26.68 26.87
CA GLN A 11 -45.48 -27.61 26.40
C GLN A 11 -45.26 -28.08 24.96
N HIS A 12 -44.66 -27.26 24.09
CA HIS A 12 -44.47 -27.57 22.67
C HIS A 12 -43.02 -27.93 22.32
N ARG A 13 -42.09 -27.97 23.28
CA ARG A 13 -40.68 -28.29 23.03
C ARG A 13 -40.42 -29.71 22.56
N THR A 14 -41.28 -30.67 22.92
CA THR A 14 -41.16 -32.07 22.51
C THR A 14 -41.77 -32.34 21.13
N ALA A 15 -42.53 -31.39 20.56
CA ALA A 15 -43.19 -31.52 19.28
C ALA A 15 -42.23 -31.17 18.12
N LEU A 16 -41.45 -32.15 17.65
CA LEU A 16 -40.38 -31.96 16.67
C LEU A 16 -40.81 -31.25 15.37
N LYS A 17 -42.00 -31.58 14.83
CA LYS A 17 -42.54 -30.93 13.62
C LYS A 17 -42.78 -29.44 13.81
N PHE A 18 -43.26 -29.05 14.99
CA PHE A 18 -43.53 -27.65 15.32
C PHE A 18 -42.22 -26.87 15.48
N VAL A 19 -41.26 -27.42 16.22
CA VAL A 19 -39.94 -26.79 16.42
C VAL A 19 -39.23 -26.57 15.08
N ASN A 20 -39.20 -27.58 14.21
CA ASN A 20 -38.57 -27.50 12.90
C ASN A 20 -39.27 -26.49 11.97
N HIS A 21 -40.60 -26.36 12.06
CA HIS A 21 -41.34 -25.38 11.27
C HIS A 21 -40.98 -23.95 11.66
N ILE A 22 -40.90 -23.67 12.97
CA ILE A 22 -40.49 -22.36 13.49
C ILE A 22 -39.02 -22.07 13.15
N ASP A 23 -38.14 -23.06 13.27
CA ASP A 23 -36.73 -22.92 12.87
C ASP A 23 -36.62 -22.53 11.39
N LEU A 24 -37.29 -23.25 10.50
CA LEU A 24 -37.25 -22.99 9.05
C LEU A 24 -37.67 -21.55 8.71
N ILE A 25 -38.74 -21.05 9.34
CA ILE A 25 -39.26 -19.70 9.08
C ILE A 25 -38.33 -18.63 9.66
N THR A 26 -37.81 -18.85 10.88
CA THR A 26 -37.03 -17.84 11.60
C THR A 26 -35.54 -17.84 11.27
N ARG A 27 -35.01 -18.95 10.72
CA ARG A 27 -33.60 -19.10 10.38
C ARG A 27 -33.13 -18.06 9.38
N SER A 28 -33.85 -17.86 8.27
CA SER A 28 -33.49 -16.86 7.26
C SER A 28 -33.40 -15.44 7.84
N LEU A 29 -34.33 -15.07 8.73
CA LEU A 29 -34.33 -13.78 9.40
C LEU A 29 -33.15 -13.65 10.38
N SER A 30 -32.84 -14.72 11.13
CA SER A 30 -31.70 -14.75 12.04
C SER A 30 -30.37 -14.68 11.29
N ASP A 31 -30.24 -15.40 10.18
CA ASP A 31 -29.04 -15.43 9.34
C ASP A 31 -28.82 -14.05 8.71
N ASN A 32 -29.87 -13.45 8.13
CA ASN A 32 -29.80 -12.10 7.55
C ASN A 32 -29.36 -11.05 8.55
N ALA A 33 -29.95 -11.06 9.75
CA ALA A 33 -29.66 -10.02 10.72
C ALA A 33 -28.36 -10.31 11.49
N GLN A 34 -27.89 -11.57 11.55
CA GLN A 34 -26.51 -11.89 11.93
C GLN A 34 -25.52 -11.34 10.90
N GLN A 35 -25.75 -11.56 9.61
CA GLN A 35 -24.91 -11.03 8.55
C GLN A 35 -24.89 -9.50 8.56
N ALA A 36 -26.04 -8.85 8.74
CA ALA A 36 -26.16 -7.40 8.86
C ALA A 36 -25.32 -6.86 10.03
N SER A 37 -25.28 -7.57 11.16
CA SER A 37 -24.45 -7.17 12.31
C SER A 37 -22.94 -7.25 12.04
N GLN A 38 -22.52 -8.06 11.07
CA GLN A 38 -21.12 -8.23 10.68
C GLN A 38 -20.69 -7.25 9.58
N LEU A 39 -21.62 -6.52 8.93
CA LEU A 39 -21.28 -5.64 7.82
C LEU A 39 -20.27 -4.56 8.21
N ASN A 40 -20.45 -3.92 9.37
CA ASN A 40 -19.51 -2.89 9.83
C ASN A 40 -18.08 -3.44 10.00
N ASP A 41 -17.95 -4.64 10.55
CA ASP A 41 -16.66 -5.32 10.69
C ASP A 41 -16.09 -5.72 9.33
N ALA A 42 -16.93 -6.22 8.41
CA ALA A 42 -16.51 -6.65 7.09
C ALA A 42 -15.96 -5.52 6.22
N PHE A 43 -16.40 -4.27 6.45
CA PHE A 43 -15.91 -3.06 5.76
C PHE A 43 -15.00 -2.19 6.65
N SER A 44 -14.55 -2.70 7.80
CA SER A 44 -13.56 -2.00 8.64
C SER A 44 -12.16 -2.24 8.09
N LEU A 45 -11.30 -1.21 8.06
CA LEU A 45 -9.91 -1.33 7.62
C LEU A 45 -9.11 -2.40 8.38
N ASP A 46 -9.46 -2.67 9.65
CA ASP A 46 -8.75 -3.65 10.47
C ASP A 46 -9.08 -5.11 10.09
N LYS A 47 -10.28 -5.36 9.53
CA LYS A 47 -10.83 -6.72 9.34
C LYS A 47 -11.24 -7.03 7.91
N ALA A 48 -11.40 -6.02 7.06
CA ALA A 48 -11.77 -6.19 5.66
C ALA A 48 -10.68 -6.97 4.92
N ILE A 49 -11.15 -7.84 4.01
CA ILE A 49 -10.33 -8.74 3.19
C ILE A 49 -10.88 -8.73 1.76
N GLY A 50 -10.02 -8.94 0.76
CA GLY A 50 -10.41 -9.03 -0.65
C GLY A 50 -11.35 -7.90 -1.11
N VAL A 51 -12.48 -8.29 -1.69
CA VAL A 51 -13.45 -7.36 -2.33
C VAL A 51 -14.00 -6.30 -1.36
N GLN A 52 -14.18 -6.63 -0.08
CA GLN A 52 -14.64 -5.64 0.90
C GLN A 52 -13.57 -4.57 1.16
N LEU A 53 -12.30 -4.98 1.23
CA LEU A 53 -11.18 -4.05 1.36
C LEU A 53 -11.01 -3.19 0.10
N ASP A 54 -11.28 -3.77 -1.07
CA ASP A 54 -11.23 -3.06 -2.35
C ASP A 54 -12.29 -1.98 -2.44
N ALA A 55 -13.51 -2.29 -2.03
CA ALA A 55 -14.59 -1.31 -1.94
C ALA A 55 -14.19 -0.15 -1.02
N VAL A 56 -13.64 -0.44 0.17
CA VAL A 56 -13.14 0.60 1.10
C VAL A 56 -12.02 1.43 0.47
N GLY A 57 -11.10 0.79 -0.25
CA GLY A 57 -10.00 1.49 -0.90
C GLY A 57 -10.46 2.41 -2.04
N GLU A 58 -11.50 2.03 -2.78
CA GLU A 58 -12.12 2.88 -3.79
C GLU A 58 -12.67 4.18 -3.17
N TRP A 59 -13.30 4.11 -2.00
CA TRP A 59 -13.76 5.29 -1.25
C TRP A 59 -12.59 6.16 -0.74
N ILE A 60 -11.47 5.54 -0.37
CA ILE A 60 -10.25 6.25 0.06
C ILE A 60 -9.50 6.86 -1.14
N GLY A 61 -9.75 6.37 -2.35
CA GLY A 61 -9.15 6.84 -3.59
C GLY A 61 -7.84 6.15 -3.94
N LEU A 62 -7.68 4.87 -3.57
CA LEU A 62 -6.53 4.05 -3.94
C LEU A 62 -6.99 2.68 -4.45
N SER A 63 -6.40 2.20 -5.54
CA SER A 63 -6.68 0.86 -6.07
C SER A 63 -5.65 -0.16 -5.56
N ARG A 64 -6.08 -1.43 -5.43
CA ARG A 64 -5.19 -2.57 -5.18
C ARG A 64 -4.21 -2.83 -6.32
N TYR A 65 -4.58 -2.47 -7.54
CA TYR A 65 -3.78 -2.72 -8.73
C TYR A 65 -2.82 -1.56 -8.97
N VAL A 66 -1.53 -1.82 -8.77
CA VAL A 66 -0.47 -0.84 -9.01
C VAL A 66 0.17 -1.16 -10.34
N LYS A 67 0.32 -0.16 -11.21
CA LYS A 67 1.09 -0.34 -12.44
C LYS A 67 2.56 -0.46 -12.04
N THR A 68 3.26 -1.51 -12.42
CA THR A 68 4.68 -1.68 -12.06
C THR A 68 5.50 -1.81 -13.33
N PRO A 69 6.72 -1.24 -13.38
CA PRO A 69 7.61 -1.52 -14.49
C PRO A 69 7.91 -3.03 -14.50
N ILE A 70 7.92 -3.63 -15.69
CA ILE A 70 8.36 -5.02 -15.83
C ILE A 70 9.88 -5.00 -15.77
N VAL A 71 10.42 -5.42 -14.63
CA VAL A 71 11.85 -5.61 -14.41
C VAL A 71 12.21 -7.08 -14.66
N ASP A 72 13.45 -7.33 -15.05
CA ASP A 72 14.05 -8.67 -15.14
C ASP A 72 13.34 -9.67 -16.08
N VAL A 73 12.71 -9.18 -17.15
CA VAL A 73 12.06 -10.03 -18.18
C VAL A 73 12.75 -9.93 -19.54
N TYR A 74 13.28 -8.76 -19.88
CA TYR A 74 13.93 -8.52 -21.16
C TYR A 74 15.44 -8.61 -21.03
N PHE A 75 16.12 -8.85 -22.16
CA PHE A 75 17.57 -8.86 -22.25
C PHE A 75 18.18 -7.66 -21.52
N SER A 76 19.09 -7.94 -20.61
CA SER A 76 19.85 -6.94 -19.87
C SER A 76 21.28 -7.40 -19.72
N LEU A 77 22.20 -6.45 -19.85
CA LEU A 77 23.58 -6.66 -19.46
C LEU A 77 23.64 -6.75 -17.93
N ASP A 78 24.57 -7.55 -17.42
CA ASP A 78 24.90 -7.66 -16.00
C ASP A 78 23.77 -8.17 -15.08
N ILE A 79 22.72 -8.78 -15.65
CA ILE A 79 21.68 -9.50 -14.89
C ILE A 79 21.74 -11.00 -15.23
N SER A 80 21.93 -11.82 -14.20
CA SER A 80 21.96 -13.28 -14.32
C SER A 80 20.65 -13.81 -14.93
N GLY A 81 20.73 -14.64 -15.96
CA GLY A 81 19.55 -15.24 -16.62
C GLY A 81 18.92 -14.40 -17.73
N LEU A 82 19.42 -13.19 -18.00
CA LEU A 82 18.91 -12.28 -19.05
C LEU A 82 20.01 -11.81 -20.02
N GLY A 83 21.16 -12.49 -19.99
CA GLY A 83 22.31 -12.17 -20.84
C GLY A 83 22.16 -12.67 -22.27
N PHE A 84 23.31 -12.74 -22.97
CA PHE A 84 23.36 -13.29 -24.33
C PHE A 84 22.85 -14.73 -24.33
N ASP A 85 22.06 -15.07 -25.34
CA ASP A 85 21.43 -16.38 -25.53
C ASP A 85 20.45 -16.83 -24.42
N GLU A 86 20.18 -15.97 -23.43
CA GLU A 86 19.23 -16.22 -22.33
C GLU A 86 18.04 -15.24 -22.35
N GLY A 87 18.30 -13.94 -22.55
CA GLY A 87 17.29 -12.89 -22.49
C GLY A 87 16.51 -12.67 -23.79
N SER A 88 15.21 -12.36 -23.67
CA SER A 88 14.38 -11.97 -24.81
C SER A 88 14.53 -10.48 -25.14
N TRP A 89 14.78 -10.14 -26.40
CA TRP A 89 14.86 -8.75 -26.86
C TRP A 89 13.49 -8.07 -26.79
N LYS A 90 13.41 -6.94 -26.08
CA LYS A 90 12.19 -6.12 -26.02
C LYS A 90 11.82 -5.58 -27.40
N ARG A 91 10.64 -5.92 -27.89
CA ARG A 91 10.10 -5.44 -29.17
C ARG A 91 9.36 -4.12 -28.98
N ARG A 92 9.08 -3.44 -30.11
CA ARG A 92 8.37 -2.14 -30.12
C ARG A 92 7.00 -2.16 -29.45
N PHE A 93 6.29 -3.28 -29.49
CA PHE A 93 4.92 -3.42 -28.96
C PHE A 93 4.87 -4.18 -27.63
N ASP A 94 6.02 -4.55 -27.08
CA ASP A 94 6.07 -5.26 -25.81
C ASP A 94 5.84 -4.27 -24.66
N SER A 95 4.96 -4.65 -23.73
CA SER A 95 4.62 -3.82 -22.58
C SER A 95 5.85 -3.57 -21.71
N GLY A 96 6.14 -2.31 -21.40
CA GLY A 96 7.17 -1.93 -20.43
C GLY A 96 6.71 -1.94 -18.98
N SER A 97 5.42 -2.17 -18.75
CA SER A 97 4.78 -2.13 -17.44
C SER A 97 3.63 -3.12 -17.37
N GLY A 98 3.45 -3.77 -16.23
CA GLY A 98 2.30 -4.62 -15.91
C GLY A 98 1.44 -3.99 -14.82
N PHE A 99 0.44 -4.74 -14.36
CA PHE A 99 -0.27 -4.46 -13.12
C PHE A 99 0.12 -5.54 -12.11
N THR A 100 0.48 -5.11 -10.91
CA THR A 100 0.69 -5.99 -9.75
C THR A 100 -0.49 -5.81 -8.82
N GLU A 101 -1.11 -6.93 -8.46
CA GLU A 101 -2.12 -6.98 -7.41
C GLU A 101 -1.41 -7.05 -6.05
N LEU A 102 -1.77 -6.15 -5.15
CA LEU A 102 -1.25 -6.15 -3.79
C LEU A 102 -2.00 -7.15 -2.90
N ASP A 103 -1.27 -7.78 -1.99
CA ASP A 103 -1.87 -8.56 -0.90
C ASP A 103 -2.63 -7.64 0.07
N ASP A 104 -3.55 -8.22 0.84
CA ASP A 104 -4.41 -7.48 1.77
C ASP A 104 -3.64 -6.70 2.84
N GLU A 105 -2.47 -7.18 3.27
CA GLU A 105 -1.68 -6.54 4.33
C GLU A 105 -0.95 -5.31 3.78
N THR A 106 -0.24 -5.47 2.66
CA THR A 106 0.42 -4.36 1.96
C THR A 106 -0.59 -3.31 1.54
N TYR A 107 -1.72 -3.73 0.96
CA TYR A 107 -2.77 -2.82 0.52
C TYR A 107 -3.38 -2.04 1.70
N ARG A 108 -3.68 -2.71 2.82
CA ARG A 108 -4.19 -2.05 4.03
C ARG A 108 -3.21 -1.00 4.56
N THR A 109 -1.91 -1.28 4.54
CA THR A 109 -0.88 -0.32 4.95
C THR A 109 -0.91 0.92 4.07
N LEU A 110 -0.98 0.74 2.74
CA LEU A 110 -1.09 1.87 1.81
C LEU A 110 -2.38 2.67 2.01
N LEU A 111 -3.52 2.02 2.29
CA LEU A 111 -4.77 2.71 2.58
C LEU A 111 -4.68 3.56 3.85
N ARG A 112 -4.05 3.06 4.91
CA ARG A 112 -3.81 3.84 6.14
C ARG A 112 -2.95 5.07 5.85
N VAL A 113 -1.85 4.89 5.12
CA VAL A 113 -0.99 6.01 4.72
C VAL A 113 -1.79 7.00 3.89
N LYS A 114 -2.63 6.55 2.95
CA LYS A 114 -3.45 7.43 2.12
C LYS A 114 -4.44 8.24 2.96
N ILE A 115 -5.04 7.64 3.98
CA ILE A 115 -5.90 8.38 4.92
C ILE A 115 -5.10 9.46 5.65
N GLU A 116 -3.90 9.16 6.13
CA GLU A 116 -3.06 10.16 6.81
C GLU A 116 -2.58 11.26 5.87
N ALA A 117 -2.25 10.90 4.63
CA ALA A 117 -1.93 11.83 3.55
C ALA A 117 -3.08 12.83 3.33
N ASN A 118 -4.31 12.36 3.33
CA ASN A 118 -5.49 13.21 3.16
C ASN A 118 -5.75 14.14 4.35
N HIS A 119 -5.22 13.82 5.55
CA HIS A 119 -5.31 14.65 6.75
C HIS A 119 -4.04 15.48 7.00
N TRP A 120 -3.14 15.55 6.01
CA TRP A 120 -1.88 16.26 6.15
C TRP A 120 -2.10 17.76 6.39
N ASN A 121 -1.39 18.30 7.38
CA ASN A 121 -1.54 19.67 7.85
C ASN A 121 -0.57 20.68 7.21
N GLY A 122 0.24 20.27 6.24
CA GLY A 122 1.25 21.13 5.60
C GLY A 122 2.64 21.09 6.24
N SER A 123 2.82 20.44 7.39
CA SER A 123 4.12 20.37 8.07
C SER A 123 5.05 19.33 7.46
N SER A 124 6.35 19.64 7.37
CA SER A 124 7.41 18.71 6.97
C SER A 124 7.49 17.49 7.89
N ASP A 125 7.33 17.70 9.20
CA ASP A 125 7.43 16.61 10.19
C ASP A 125 6.32 15.57 9.99
N MET A 126 5.12 16.03 9.65
CA MET A 126 4.00 15.12 9.35
C MET A 126 4.22 14.40 8.02
N LEU A 127 4.79 15.10 7.03
CA LEU A 127 5.11 14.53 5.73
C LEU A 127 6.10 13.36 5.86
N GLU A 128 7.21 13.56 6.58
CA GLU A 128 8.20 12.52 6.88
C GLU A 128 7.56 11.32 7.57
N ARG A 129 6.71 11.55 8.59
CA ARG A 129 6.00 10.48 9.30
C ARG A 129 5.08 9.66 8.40
N ILE A 130 4.37 10.30 7.48
CA ILE A 130 3.46 9.62 6.54
C ILE A 130 4.28 8.73 5.60
N TYR A 131 5.35 9.28 5.02
CA TYR A 131 6.20 8.54 4.09
C TYR A 131 6.96 7.40 4.76
N GLN A 132 7.43 7.58 6.00
CA GLN A 132 8.14 6.55 6.76
C GLN A 132 7.29 5.31 7.01
N ARG A 133 5.95 5.43 7.08
CA ARG A 133 5.05 4.28 7.27
C ARG A 133 4.85 3.41 6.03
N ILE A 134 5.16 3.92 4.85
CA ILE A 134 5.11 3.14 3.60
C ILE A 134 6.32 2.21 3.53
N LEU A 135 7.42 2.61 4.16
CA LEU A 135 8.67 1.89 4.09
C LEU A 135 8.59 0.63 4.97
N PRO A 136 8.94 -0.54 4.43
CA PRO A 136 8.86 -1.80 5.15
C PRO A 136 9.95 -1.92 6.22
N ASP A 137 11.10 -1.29 5.98
CA ASP A 137 12.28 -1.37 6.84
C ASP A 137 12.58 -0.05 7.54
N SER A 138 12.98 -0.13 8.81
CA SER A 138 13.41 1.00 9.63
C SER A 138 14.74 1.62 9.21
N GLN A 139 15.46 0.98 8.27
CA GLN A 139 16.74 1.47 7.76
C GLN A 139 16.57 2.48 6.62
N THR A 140 15.45 2.42 5.88
CA THR A 140 15.18 3.42 4.86
C THR A 140 14.65 4.67 5.53
N SER A 141 15.22 5.82 5.21
CA SER A 141 14.75 7.11 5.69
C SER A 141 14.42 8.02 4.52
N ILE A 142 13.42 8.88 4.71
CA ILE A 142 12.98 9.86 3.70
C ILE A 142 13.14 11.25 4.29
N PHE A 143 13.68 12.16 3.51
CA PHE A 143 13.77 13.57 3.87
C PHE A 143 13.44 14.45 2.67
N PHE A 144 13.02 15.67 2.98
CA PHE A 144 12.57 16.65 1.99
C PHE A 144 13.51 17.85 2.00
N VAL A 145 13.83 18.34 0.81
CA VAL A 145 14.61 19.58 0.65
C VAL A 145 13.72 20.61 -0.03
N ASP A 146 13.44 21.71 0.67
CA ASP A 146 12.82 22.89 0.09
C ASP A 146 13.89 23.76 -0.58
N ASN A 147 13.75 23.96 -1.89
CA ASN A 147 14.66 24.77 -2.68
C ASN A 147 14.38 26.28 -2.57
N GLN A 148 13.41 26.69 -1.74
CA GLN A 148 13.01 28.08 -1.50
C GLN A 148 12.55 28.84 -2.75
N ASN A 149 12.17 28.12 -3.81
CA ASN A 149 11.76 28.66 -5.09
C ASN A 149 10.44 28.05 -5.57
N MET A 150 9.56 27.71 -4.63
CA MET A 150 8.32 26.94 -4.85
C MET A 150 8.57 25.57 -5.48
N THR A 151 9.72 24.96 -5.19
CA THR A 151 10.00 23.58 -5.56
C THR A 151 10.61 22.81 -4.41
N MET A 152 10.36 21.50 -4.39
CA MET A 152 10.93 20.59 -3.41
C MET A 152 11.51 19.35 -4.09
N ASP A 153 12.51 18.76 -3.46
CA ASP A 153 13.08 17.48 -3.85
C ASP A 153 12.89 16.47 -2.71
N VAL A 154 12.61 15.23 -3.08
CA VAL A 154 12.38 14.12 -2.14
C VAL A 154 13.55 13.17 -2.25
N PHE A 155 14.18 12.90 -1.12
CA PHE A 155 15.30 11.97 -1.03
C PHE A 155 14.93 10.78 -0.18
N MET A 156 15.34 9.60 -0.63
CA MET A 156 15.17 8.32 0.03
C MET A 156 16.54 7.67 0.14
N THR A 157 16.90 7.19 1.32
CA THR A 157 18.28 6.84 1.66
C THR A 157 18.34 5.72 2.70
N GLY A 158 19.44 4.97 2.75
CA GLY A 158 19.74 4.00 3.81
C GLY A 158 19.33 2.54 3.53
N GLY A 159 18.45 2.25 2.58
CA GLY A 159 18.05 0.87 2.30
C GLY A 159 17.39 0.64 0.95
N THR A 160 17.22 -0.64 0.60
CA THR A 160 16.58 -1.06 -0.65
C THR A 160 15.08 -0.86 -0.58
N ILE A 161 14.53 -0.03 -1.47
CA ILE A 161 13.07 0.14 -1.57
C ILE A 161 12.51 -0.87 -2.59
N PRO A 162 11.49 -1.67 -2.23
CA PRO A 162 10.79 -2.53 -3.18
C PRO A 162 10.24 -1.75 -4.39
N GLU A 163 10.32 -2.34 -5.59
CA GLU A 163 9.84 -1.66 -6.82
C GLU A 163 8.36 -1.33 -6.79
N VAL A 164 7.56 -2.10 -6.07
CA VAL A 164 6.13 -1.80 -5.87
C VAL A 164 5.95 -0.45 -5.18
N ILE A 165 6.72 -0.16 -4.11
CA ILE A 165 6.64 1.11 -3.39
C ILE A 165 7.16 2.25 -4.26
N LYS A 166 8.27 2.05 -4.98
CA LYS A 166 8.78 3.03 -5.95
C LYS A 166 7.71 3.34 -7.01
N ALA A 167 7.00 2.34 -7.52
CA ALA A 167 5.92 2.52 -8.47
C ALA A 167 4.74 3.31 -7.87
N VAL A 168 4.35 3.02 -6.63
CA VAL A 168 3.31 3.77 -5.90
C VAL A 168 3.67 5.24 -5.75
N ILE A 169 4.92 5.53 -5.40
CA ILE A 169 5.43 6.91 -5.27
C ILE A 169 5.46 7.61 -6.63
N ARG A 170 6.04 6.98 -7.65
CA ARG A 170 6.14 7.52 -9.03
C ARG A 170 4.78 7.86 -9.64
N GLN A 171 3.77 7.04 -9.39
CA GLN A 171 2.40 7.26 -9.91
C GLN A 171 1.65 8.35 -9.17
N GLY A 172 2.22 8.88 -8.10
CA GLY A 172 1.63 9.98 -7.35
C GLY A 172 0.40 9.58 -6.55
N TYR A 173 0.18 8.29 -6.30
CA TYR A 173 -0.87 7.83 -5.39
C TYR A 173 -0.73 8.45 -3.99
N LEU A 174 0.50 8.79 -3.62
CA LEU A 174 0.89 9.46 -2.38
C LEU A 174 1.62 10.79 -2.65
N ASN A 175 1.26 11.52 -3.72
CA ASN A 175 1.85 12.83 -4.01
C ASN A 175 1.32 13.90 -3.04
N ILE A 176 1.90 13.93 -1.85
CA ILE A 176 1.61 14.94 -0.83
C ILE A 176 2.60 16.09 -1.02
N LYS A 177 2.08 17.28 -1.27
CA LYS A 177 2.86 18.50 -1.43
C LYS A 177 2.00 19.72 -1.11
N PRO A 178 2.59 20.83 -0.67
CA PRO A 178 1.83 22.07 -0.53
C PRO A 178 1.26 22.50 -1.88
N GLU A 179 0.15 23.25 -1.84
CA GLU A 179 -0.41 23.84 -3.05
C GLU A 179 0.64 24.74 -3.74
N ALA A 180 0.62 24.74 -5.08
CA ALA A 180 1.57 25.46 -5.95
C ALA A 180 3.06 25.05 -5.88
N VAL A 181 3.50 24.26 -4.90
CA VAL A 181 4.88 23.75 -4.84
C VAL A 181 5.06 22.60 -5.83
N ARG A 182 6.13 22.64 -6.63
CA ARG A 182 6.48 21.57 -7.58
C ARG A 182 7.46 20.59 -6.95
N VAL A 183 7.16 19.30 -7.01
CA VAL A 183 8.16 18.25 -6.73
C VAL A 183 9.00 18.07 -7.98
N ASN A 184 10.30 18.35 -7.91
CA ASN A 184 11.19 18.25 -9.08
C ASN A 184 11.62 16.80 -9.30
N ASN A 185 12.15 16.14 -8.25
CA ASN A 185 12.68 14.79 -8.35
C ASN A 185 12.34 13.96 -7.10
N TYR A 186 12.17 12.66 -7.34
CA TYR A 186 12.30 11.63 -6.32
C TYR A 186 13.66 10.95 -6.53
N ILE A 187 14.53 11.02 -5.52
CA ILE A 187 15.91 10.55 -5.60
C ILE A 187 16.09 9.44 -4.57
N ASN A 188 16.61 8.31 -4.99
CA ASN A 188 16.95 7.17 -4.14
C ASN A 188 18.47 6.96 -4.13
N SER A 189 19.00 6.53 -2.99
CA SER A 189 20.35 5.95 -2.90
C SER A 189 20.28 4.42 -3.12
N ILE A 190 21.32 3.84 -3.72
CA ILE A 190 21.42 2.39 -3.88
C ILE A 190 21.98 1.80 -2.58
N ASP A 191 21.13 1.11 -1.81
CA ASP A 191 21.48 0.26 -0.65
C ASP A 191 22.31 0.87 0.49
N SER A 192 22.53 2.18 0.50
CA SER A 192 23.23 2.88 1.59
C SER A 192 22.81 4.34 1.71
N GLU A 193 23.43 5.09 2.62
CA GLU A 193 23.22 6.53 2.74
C GLU A 193 23.56 7.26 1.43
N LEU A 194 23.05 8.46 1.21
CA LEU A 194 23.31 9.24 0.00
C LEU A 194 24.77 9.70 -0.01
N PHE A 195 25.47 9.57 -1.13
CA PHE A 195 26.83 10.07 -1.25
C PHE A 195 26.86 11.61 -1.17
N GLY A 196 27.72 12.15 -0.31
CA GLY A 196 27.94 13.59 -0.17
C GLY A 196 29.36 13.94 0.25
N PHE A 197 29.76 15.18 -0.05
CA PHE A 197 31.05 15.73 0.37
C PHE A 197 30.91 16.51 1.67
N ASP A 198 31.87 16.34 2.59
CA ASP A 198 32.02 17.11 3.83
C ASP A 198 30.78 17.16 4.74
N ILE A 199 29.84 16.22 4.56
CA ILE A 199 28.63 16.05 5.37
C ILE A 199 28.55 14.58 5.78
N HIS A 200 28.38 14.33 7.08
CA HIS A 200 28.20 12.98 7.60
C HIS A 200 27.05 12.96 8.62
N ASN A 201 25.97 12.27 8.27
CA ASN A 201 24.80 12.06 9.12
C ASN A 201 24.09 10.77 8.72
N HIS A 202 22.94 10.49 9.32
CA HIS A 202 22.16 9.28 9.03
C HIS A 202 21.51 9.26 7.64
N TYR A 203 21.60 10.35 6.87
CA TYR A 203 21.09 10.43 5.50
C TYR A 203 22.20 10.44 4.44
N VAL A 204 23.41 10.93 4.80
CA VAL A 204 24.51 11.25 3.89
C VAL A 204 25.83 10.70 4.42
N ALA A 205 26.53 9.94 3.57
CA ALA A 205 27.84 9.38 3.86
C ALA A 205 28.86 9.73 2.77
N GLY A 206 30.14 9.63 3.13
CA GLY A 206 31.25 10.00 2.26
C GLY A 206 31.68 8.87 1.32
N PHE A 207 32.93 8.93 0.88
CA PHE A 207 33.53 7.87 0.05
C PHE A 207 33.43 6.49 0.72
N ASP A 208 33.39 5.46 -0.13
CA ASP A 208 33.35 4.02 0.21
C ASP A 208 32.14 3.55 1.03
N THR A 209 31.24 4.46 1.39
CA THR A 209 30.05 4.20 2.24
C THR A 209 28.77 4.71 1.58
N GLY A 210 28.78 5.95 1.08
CA GLY A 210 27.63 6.57 0.42
C GLY A 210 27.35 6.00 -0.97
N GLY A 211 26.08 5.74 -1.23
CA GLY A 211 25.54 5.29 -2.51
C GLY A 211 25.21 6.47 -3.44
N TRP A 212 25.34 6.24 -4.74
CA TRP A 212 25.06 7.28 -5.73
C TRP A 212 23.57 7.61 -5.80
N ALA A 213 23.28 8.90 -5.98
CA ALA A 213 21.92 9.40 -6.19
C ALA A 213 21.36 8.92 -7.55
N VAL A 214 20.26 8.16 -7.49
CA VAL A 214 19.54 7.67 -8.66
C VAL A 214 18.13 8.25 -8.67
N LYS A 215 17.70 8.84 -9.78
CA LYS A 215 16.32 9.29 -9.92
C LYS A 215 15.39 8.08 -10.03
N LEU A 216 14.30 8.11 -9.28
CA LEU A 216 13.21 7.16 -9.43
C LEU A 216 12.48 7.41 -10.74
#